data_AF-A0A8C5A8C5-F1
#
_entry.id   AF-A0A8C5A8C5-F1
#
_cell.length_a   1.000
_cell.length_b   1.000
_cell.length_c   1.000
_cell.angle_alpha   90.00
_cell.angle_beta   90.00
_cell.angle_gamma   90.00
#
_symmetry.space_group_name_H-M   'P 1'
#
loop_
_entity.id
_entity.type
_entity.pdbx_description
1 polymer ?
#
loop_
_entity_poly.entity_id
_entity_poly.type
_entity_poly.pdbx_seq_one_letter_code
_entity_poly.pdbx_strand_id
1 'polypeptide(L)'
;MRGLVLLLSAAVALCGAAPALEPVTCSVDGLETTAVRFAIQHINQQQDHGYKFKLSEVIVVSPTQKVQGCSIVMRVNLQETKCHSSDPKHFEDCEVRHAGGTVVMAGCVVVLSVQGDVASVVSHKCGTTKDEEELRMCPDCPRLQNLTNVEGLQRIGGVIRKYNVLNATEHYFVLSDVGRMSASYIMGVGMNYVAEFAMVETHCPVGSRIAPEACTPLCPDRARHIFCRNSENPRGSRLYCETYPAVNKVDLQPGMIEPTCHQLPRFNPAVQCTEGPALKDIHPICSWPRQPLRS
;
A
#
# COMPACT_ATOMS: atom_id res chain seq x y z
N MET A 1 -38.33 -31.25 18.46
CA MET A 1 -36.86 -31.19 18.65
C MET A 1 -36.29 -30.26 17.58
N ARG A 2 -35.94 -29.02 17.94
CA ARG A 2 -35.36 -28.04 17.01
C ARG A 2 -33.83 -28.13 17.16
N GLY A 3 -33.16 -28.60 16.11
CA GLY A 3 -31.70 -28.70 16.07
C GLY A 3 -31.07 -27.33 15.93
N LEU A 4 -30.22 -26.96 16.88
CA LEU A 4 -29.40 -25.75 16.86
C LEU A 4 -28.17 -26.04 15.99
N VAL A 5 -28.03 -25.39 14.83
CA VAL A 5 -26.80 -25.45 14.02
C VAL A 5 -25.89 -24.33 14.50
N LEU A 6 -24.83 -24.69 15.22
CA LEU A 6 -23.76 -23.78 15.61
C LEU A 6 -22.77 -23.66 14.45
N LEU A 7 -22.80 -22.51 13.77
CA LEU A 7 -21.76 -22.12 12.80
C LEU A 7 -20.51 -21.68 13.59
N LEU A 8 -19.50 -22.54 13.64
CA LEU A 8 -18.18 -22.22 14.15
C LEU A 8 -17.44 -21.33 13.13
N SER A 9 -17.44 -20.03 13.36
CA SER A 9 -16.55 -19.08 12.68
C SER A 9 -15.13 -19.23 13.22
N ALA A 10 -14.23 -19.83 12.44
CA ALA A 10 -12.82 -19.83 12.74
C ALA A 10 -12.21 -18.46 12.41
N ALA A 11 -12.09 -17.59 13.42
CA ALA A 11 -11.26 -16.39 13.32
C ALA A 11 -9.79 -16.82 13.45
N VAL A 12 -9.14 -17.06 12.31
CA VAL A 12 -7.69 -17.26 12.28
C VAL A 12 -7.04 -15.88 12.44
N ALA A 13 -6.71 -15.52 13.68
CA ALA A 13 -5.83 -14.40 13.95
C ALA A 13 -4.40 -14.82 13.56
N LEU A 14 -4.03 -14.66 12.28
CA LEU A 14 -2.63 -14.65 11.89
C LEU A 14 -2.00 -13.38 12.47
N CYS A 15 -1.48 -13.49 13.70
CA CYS A 15 -0.49 -12.57 14.19
C CYS A 15 0.82 -12.91 13.45
N GLY A 16 0.95 -12.43 12.22
CA GLY A 16 2.21 -12.48 11.48
C GLY A 16 3.16 -11.47 12.11
N ALA A 17 3.87 -11.88 13.16
CA ALA A 17 5.01 -11.11 13.63
C ALA A 17 6.02 -11.09 12.47
N ALA A 18 6.34 -9.89 11.97
CA ALA A 18 7.36 -9.74 10.94
C ALA A 18 8.66 -10.42 11.43
N PRO A 19 9.34 -11.20 10.57
CA PRO A 19 10.57 -11.88 10.96
C PRO A 19 11.58 -10.85 11.46
N ALA A 20 12.18 -11.12 12.63
CA ALA A 20 13.16 -10.21 13.21
C ALA A 20 14.27 -9.88 12.19
N LEU A 21 14.62 -8.60 12.10
CA LEU A 21 15.75 -8.17 11.30
C LEU A 21 17.04 -8.64 11.96
N GLU A 22 17.85 -9.37 11.21
CA GLU A 22 19.22 -9.63 11.61
C GLU A 22 20.01 -8.31 11.54
N PRO A 23 20.91 -8.04 12.52
CA PRO A 23 21.71 -6.83 12.50
C PRO A 23 22.56 -6.75 11.23
N VAL A 24 22.53 -5.59 10.56
CA VAL A 24 23.43 -5.33 9.43
C VAL A 24 24.79 -4.94 9.99
N THR A 25 25.81 -5.73 9.66
CA THR A 25 27.20 -5.50 10.12
C THR A 25 28.07 -5.01 8.96
N CYS A 26 29.31 -4.60 9.27
CA CYS A 26 30.30 -4.25 8.25
C CYS A 26 31.10 -5.47 7.74
N SER A 27 30.79 -6.68 8.23
CA SER A 27 31.35 -7.92 7.68
C SER A 27 30.81 -8.14 6.28
N VAL A 28 31.62 -8.67 5.37
CA VAL A 28 31.18 -9.02 4.01
C VAL A 28 30.36 -10.31 3.99
N ASP A 29 30.55 -11.18 4.98
CA ASP A 29 29.84 -12.46 5.06
C ASP A 29 28.36 -12.23 5.38
N GLY A 30 27.47 -12.65 4.46
CA GLY A 30 26.02 -12.46 4.62
C GLY A 30 25.53 -11.00 4.50
N LEU A 31 26.42 -10.06 4.14
CA LEU A 31 26.11 -8.64 4.04
C LEU A 31 24.99 -8.36 3.04
N GLU A 32 25.06 -9.00 1.87
CA GLU A 32 24.12 -8.75 0.78
C GLU A 32 22.68 -9.02 1.24
N THR A 33 22.40 -10.21 1.75
CA THR A 33 21.07 -10.61 2.20
C THR A 33 20.54 -9.72 3.33
N THR A 34 21.36 -9.48 4.37
CA THR A 34 20.94 -8.70 5.55
C THR A 34 20.72 -7.23 5.21
N ALA A 35 21.64 -6.61 4.47
CA ALA A 35 21.55 -5.21 4.07
C ALA A 35 20.40 -4.96 3.09
N VAL A 36 20.21 -5.83 2.10
CA VAL A 36 19.11 -5.72 1.13
C VAL A 36 17.75 -5.90 1.80
N ARG A 37 17.59 -6.90 2.68
CA ARG A 37 16.35 -7.11 3.43
C ARG A 37 16.02 -5.89 4.31
N PHE A 38 17.02 -5.37 5.04
CA PHE A 38 16.88 -4.16 5.86
C PHE A 38 16.43 -2.95 5.02
N ALA A 39 17.04 -2.74 3.86
CA ALA A 39 16.70 -1.65 2.95
C ALA A 39 15.26 -1.77 2.41
N ILE A 40 14.85 -2.95 1.95
CA ILE A 40 13.50 -3.18 1.41
C ILE A 40 12.44 -3.03 2.50
N GLN A 41 12.73 -3.51 3.71
CA GLN A 41 11.83 -3.31 4.83
C GLN A 41 11.65 -1.82 5.14
N HIS A 42 12.74 -1.05 5.17
CA HIS A 42 12.65 0.39 5.36
C HIS A 42 11.83 1.08 4.26
N ILE A 43 12.11 0.78 2.98
CA ILE A 43 11.37 1.34 1.84
C ILE A 43 9.86 1.11 2.02
N ASN A 44 9.45 -0.14 2.26
CA ASN A 44 8.04 -0.49 2.44
C ASN A 44 7.41 0.17 3.69
N GLN A 45 8.17 0.36 4.77
CA GLN A 45 7.69 1.04 5.98
C GLN A 45 7.51 2.55 5.80
N GLN A 46 8.23 3.17 4.87
CA GLN A 46 8.11 4.60 4.56
C GLN A 46 7.04 4.92 3.51
N GLN A 47 6.43 3.89 2.90
CA GLN A 47 5.33 4.05 1.94
C GLN A 47 3.97 3.99 2.65
N ASP A 48 3.17 5.02 2.43
CA ASP A 48 1.79 5.14 2.93
C ASP A 48 0.75 5.02 1.80
N HIS A 49 1.18 4.75 0.57
CA HIS A 49 0.33 4.61 -0.62
C HIS A 49 0.85 3.47 -1.53
N GLY A 50 0.01 3.04 -2.47
CA GLY A 50 0.35 2.00 -3.43
C GLY A 50 0.57 0.63 -2.80
N TYR A 51 1.44 -0.17 -3.40
CA TYR A 51 1.66 -1.55 -3.01
C TYR A 51 3.07 -1.76 -2.49
N LYS A 52 3.22 -2.77 -1.65
CA LYS A 52 4.53 -3.21 -1.16
C LYS A 52 5.37 -3.77 -2.30
N PHE A 53 6.68 -3.65 -2.18
CA PHE A 53 7.66 -4.15 -3.12
C PHE A 53 8.51 -5.28 -2.53
N LYS A 54 8.87 -6.26 -3.36
CA LYS A 54 9.80 -7.35 -3.05
C LYS A 54 11.05 -7.26 -3.90
N LEU A 55 12.14 -7.86 -3.43
CA LEU A 55 13.37 -8.00 -4.21
C LEU A 55 13.08 -8.77 -5.50
N SER A 56 13.48 -8.21 -6.63
CA SER A 56 13.56 -8.91 -7.91
C SER A 56 15.01 -9.30 -8.21
N GLU A 57 15.94 -8.35 -8.04
CA GLU A 57 17.35 -8.56 -8.38
C GLU A 57 18.26 -7.67 -7.52
N VAL A 58 19.41 -8.20 -7.11
CA VAL A 58 20.50 -7.41 -6.54
C VAL A 58 21.48 -7.07 -7.65
N ILE A 59 21.71 -5.77 -7.89
CA ILE A 59 22.67 -5.31 -8.91
C ILE A 59 24.05 -5.14 -8.30
N VAL A 60 24.13 -4.47 -7.14
CA VAL A 60 25.38 -4.29 -6.42
C VAL A 60 25.11 -4.03 -4.94
N VAL A 61 25.99 -4.54 -4.08
CA VAL A 61 26.15 -4.13 -2.68
C VAL A 61 27.61 -3.80 -2.46
N SER A 62 27.91 -2.55 -2.09
CA SER A 62 29.28 -2.04 -1.97
C SER A 62 29.49 -1.40 -0.59
N PRO A 63 30.16 -2.11 0.33
CA PRO A 63 30.57 -1.54 1.61
C PRO A 63 31.81 -0.66 1.47
N THR A 64 31.87 0.43 2.23
CA THR A 64 33.03 1.31 2.38
C THR A 64 33.29 1.51 3.87
N GLN A 65 34.44 1.05 4.35
CA GLN A 65 34.84 1.19 5.76
C GLN A 65 35.05 2.67 6.13
N LYS A 66 34.67 3.02 7.35
CA LYS A 66 34.86 4.33 7.96
C LYS A 66 35.56 4.16 9.32
N VAL A 67 36.00 5.27 9.91
CA VAL A 67 36.67 5.27 11.23
C VAL A 67 35.78 4.64 12.32
N GLN A 68 34.46 4.81 12.22
CA GLN A 68 33.47 4.23 13.14
C GLN A 68 32.36 3.53 12.34
N GLY A 69 32.63 2.31 11.85
CA GLY A 69 31.68 1.48 11.11
C GLY A 69 31.85 1.59 9.59
N CYS A 70 30.76 1.56 8.83
CA CYS A 70 30.82 1.55 7.36
C CYS A 70 29.61 2.23 6.71
N SER A 71 29.78 2.58 5.44
CA SER A 71 28.68 2.97 4.54
C SER A 71 28.43 1.84 3.55
N ILE A 72 27.17 1.53 3.27
CA ILE A 72 26.84 0.52 2.26
C ILE A 72 26.01 1.20 1.19
N VAL A 73 26.49 1.19 -0.05
CA VAL A 73 25.72 1.63 -1.21
C VAL A 73 25.23 0.40 -1.94
N MET A 74 23.93 0.32 -2.19
CA MET A 74 23.34 -0.77 -2.95
C MET A 74 22.46 -0.27 -4.07
N ARG A 75 22.44 -1.05 -5.16
CA ARG A 75 21.45 -0.92 -6.23
C ARG A 75 20.68 -2.22 -6.33
N VAL A 76 19.36 -2.12 -6.31
CA VAL A 76 18.44 -3.26 -6.33
C VAL A 76 17.29 -2.96 -7.28
N ASN A 77 16.80 -4.00 -7.95
CA ASN A 77 15.52 -3.96 -8.65
C ASN A 77 14.46 -4.60 -7.76
N LEU A 78 13.33 -3.93 -7.61
CA LEU A 78 12.19 -4.38 -6.85
C LEU A 78 11.00 -4.61 -7.79
N GLN A 79 10.09 -5.49 -7.38
CA GLN A 79 8.84 -5.77 -8.07
C GLN A 79 7.65 -5.55 -7.14
N GLU A 80 6.60 -4.91 -7.68
CA GLU A 80 5.37 -4.63 -6.97
C GLU A 80 4.60 -5.92 -6.61
N THR A 81 4.00 -5.94 -5.42
CA THR A 81 3.23 -7.06 -4.90
C THR A 81 1.72 -6.83 -4.99
N LYS A 82 0.93 -7.80 -4.54
CA LYS A 82 -0.52 -7.67 -4.38
C LYS A 82 -0.94 -7.02 -3.06
N CYS A 83 -0.03 -6.88 -2.10
CA CYS A 83 -0.32 -6.24 -0.82
C CYS A 83 -0.28 -4.72 -0.95
N HIS A 84 -1.39 -4.07 -0.62
CA HIS A 84 -1.41 -2.61 -0.46
C HIS A 84 -0.52 -2.19 0.74
N SER A 85 -0.05 -0.95 0.77
CA SER A 85 0.77 -0.41 1.88
C SER A 85 0.09 -0.58 3.25
N SER A 86 -1.24 -0.49 3.28
CA SER A 86 -2.07 -0.68 4.47
C SER A 86 -2.28 -2.15 4.88
N ASP A 87 -1.90 -3.13 4.06
CA ASP A 87 -1.99 -4.55 4.43
C ASP A 87 -0.96 -4.82 5.54
N PRO A 88 -1.34 -5.42 6.69
CA PRO A 88 -0.41 -5.67 7.79
C PRO A 88 0.63 -6.77 7.49
N LYS A 89 0.43 -7.59 6.45
CA LYS A 89 1.36 -8.68 6.10
C LYS A 89 2.77 -8.15 5.86
N HIS A 90 3.78 -8.92 6.27
CA HIS A 90 5.16 -8.59 5.92
C HIS A 90 5.35 -8.66 4.39
N PHE A 91 6.18 -7.79 3.82
CA PHE A 91 6.35 -7.73 2.36
C PHE A 91 6.85 -9.06 1.78
N GLU A 92 7.58 -9.87 2.56
CA GLU A 92 8.05 -11.19 2.14
C GLU A 92 6.91 -12.20 1.93
N ASP A 93 5.81 -12.06 2.67
CA ASP A 93 4.62 -12.92 2.56
C ASP A 93 3.67 -12.47 1.43
N CYS A 94 3.97 -11.36 0.78
CA CYS A 94 3.17 -10.83 -0.30
C CYS A 94 3.53 -11.51 -1.63
N GLU A 95 2.50 -11.96 -2.35
CA GLU A 95 2.68 -12.47 -3.71
C GLU A 95 3.09 -11.32 -4.63
N VAL A 96 4.12 -11.55 -5.45
CA VAL A 96 4.43 -10.62 -6.55
C VAL A 96 3.35 -10.72 -7.63
N ARG A 97 3.14 -9.62 -8.36
CA ARG A 97 2.21 -9.63 -9.49
C ARG A 97 2.90 -10.25 -10.70
N HIS A 98 2.40 -11.42 -11.12
CA HIS A 98 2.84 -12.14 -12.30
C HIS A 98 1.96 -11.83 -13.53
N ALA A 99 2.36 -12.38 -14.69
CA ALA A 99 1.75 -12.26 -16.02
C ALA A 99 0.20 -12.21 -16.07
N GLY A 100 -0.34 -11.49 -17.06
CA GLY A 100 -1.79 -11.27 -17.26
C GLY A 100 -2.28 -9.86 -16.88
N GLY A 101 -1.36 -8.93 -16.64
CA GLY A 101 -1.62 -7.51 -16.38
C GLY A 101 -0.31 -6.72 -16.27
N THR A 102 -0.41 -5.40 -16.09
CA THR A 102 0.79 -4.54 -15.99
C THR A 102 1.64 -4.90 -14.77
N VAL A 103 2.89 -5.27 -15.02
CA VAL A 103 3.93 -5.49 -13.99
C VAL A 103 4.62 -4.17 -13.70
N VAL A 104 4.79 -3.84 -12.42
CA VAL A 104 5.48 -2.62 -11.98
C VAL A 104 6.79 -3.01 -11.32
N MET A 105 7.87 -2.39 -11.79
CA MET A 105 9.23 -2.60 -11.31
C MET A 105 9.77 -1.27 -10.75
N ALA A 106 10.76 -1.35 -9.86
CA ALA A 106 11.46 -0.18 -9.36
C ALA A 106 12.96 -0.43 -9.28
N GLY A 107 13.74 0.40 -9.98
CA GLY A 107 15.19 0.44 -9.79
C GLY A 107 15.53 1.40 -8.67
N CYS A 108 16.15 0.91 -7.59
CA CYS A 108 16.44 1.68 -6.38
C CYS A 108 17.94 1.79 -6.11
N VAL A 109 18.37 2.97 -5.65
CA VAL A 109 19.68 3.20 -5.04
C VAL A 109 19.46 3.51 -3.57
N VAL A 110 20.07 2.73 -2.68
CA VAL A 110 19.94 2.87 -1.22
C VAL A 110 21.32 3.06 -0.60
N VAL A 111 21.40 3.95 0.38
CA VAL A 111 22.62 4.21 1.16
C VAL A 111 22.32 3.93 2.63
N LEU A 112 23.05 2.98 3.19
CA LEU A 112 23.01 2.67 4.62
C LEU A 112 24.24 3.24 5.33
N SER A 113 24.07 3.61 6.59
CA SER A 113 25.14 3.87 7.54
C SER A 113 25.06 2.86 8.67
N VAL A 114 26.17 2.19 8.95
CA VAL A 114 26.32 1.25 10.07
C VAL A 114 27.34 1.83 11.05
N GLN A 115 26.96 1.96 12.31
CA GLN A 115 27.84 2.38 13.41
C GLN A 115 27.70 1.37 14.56
N GLY A 116 28.76 0.60 14.82
CA GLY A 116 28.66 -0.59 15.68
C GLY A 116 27.65 -1.58 15.11
N ASP A 117 26.67 -1.97 15.93
CA ASP A 117 25.57 -2.89 15.54
C ASP A 117 24.29 -2.14 15.12
N VAL A 118 24.35 -0.81 14.95
CA VAL A 118 23.20 0.02 14.59
C VAL A 118 23.29 0.43 13.13
N ALA A 119 22.35 -0.08 12.33
CA ALA A 119 22.18 0.27 10.93
C ALA A 119 21.02 1.26 10.73
N SER A 120 21.17 2.18 9.79
CA SER A 120 20.13 3.15 9.42
C SER A 120 20.17 3.44 7.93
N VAL A 121 19.00 3.70 7.34
CA VAL A 121 18.90 4.19 5.97
C VAL A 121 19.16 5.69 5.94
N VAL A 122 20.24 6.11 5.29
CA VAL A 122 20.59 7.51 5.08
C VAL A 122 19.74 8.10 3.97
N SER A 123 19.58 7.36 2.87
CA SER A 123 18.75 7.79 1.74
C SER A 123 18.36 6.61 0.86
N HIS A 124 17.20 6.71 0.22
CA HIS A 124 16.88 5.91 -0.96
C HIS A 124 16.26 6.76 -2.05
N LYS A 125 16.52 6.40 -3.30
CA LYS A 125 15.88 6.95 -4.49
C LYS A 125 15.51 5.81 -5.42
N CYS A 126 14.28 5.81 -5.88
CA CYS A 126 13.73 4.73 -6.71
C CYS A 126 13.04 5.31 -7.94
N GLY A 127 13.27 4.68 -9.10
CA GLY A 127 12.53 4.96 -10.32
C GLY A 127 11.56 3.82 -10.62
N THR A 128 10.27 4.08 -10.54
CA THR A 128 9.22 3.11 -10.89
C THR A 128 8.95 3.10 -12.38
N THR A 129 8.90 1.92 -12.97
CA THR A 129 8.55 1.68 -14.36
C THR A 129 7.48 0.62 -14.45
N LYS A 130 6.79 0.57 -15.58
CA LYS A 130 5.84 -0.49 -15.88
C LYS A 130 6.26 -1.25 -17.13
N ASP A 131 6.05 -2.55 -17.10
CA ASP A 131 6.16 -3.40 -18.26
C ASP A 131 4.76 -3.62 -18.85
N GLU A 132 4.65 -3.31 -20.15
CA GLU A 132 3.43 -3.44 -20.95
C GLU A 132 3.65 -4.35 -22.17
N GLU A 133 4.75 -5.12 -22.21
CA GLU A 133 5.05 -6.00 -23.35
C GLU A 133 3.91 -6.98 -23.63
N GLU A 134 3.37 -7.62 -22.60
CA GLU A 134 2.20 -8.50 -22.72
C GLU A 134 0.96 -7.77 -23.24
N LEU A 135 0.77 -6.49 -22.90
CA LEU A 135 -0.36 -5.68 -23.36
C LEU A 135 -0.27 -5.34 -24.86
N ARG A 136 0.92 -5.42 -25.48
CA ARG A 136 1.06 -5.25 -26.94
C ARG A 136 0.51 -6.45 -27.71
N MET A 137 0.57 -7.63 -27.11
CA MET A 137 0.08 -8.88 -27.72
C MET A 137 -1.40 -9.16 -27.43
N CYS A 138 -2.01 -8.42 -26.49
CA CYS A 138 -3.37 -8.64 -26.02
C CYS A 138 -4.16 -7.32 -25.93
N PRO A 139 -4.89 -6.91 -26.98
CA PRO A 139 -5.71 -5.69 -26.98
C PRO A 139 -6.82 -5.68 -25.92
N ASP A 140 -7.37 -6.86 -25.59
CA ASP A 140 -8.47 -7.03 -24.64
C ASP A 140 -8.01 -7.18 -23.18
N CYS A 141 -6.70 -7.21 -22.92
CA CYS A 141 -6.17 -7.33 -21.56
C CYS A 141 -6.41 -6.02 -20.75
N PRO A 142 -6.62 -6.12 -19.42
CA PRO A 142 -6.83 -4.94 -18.59
C PRO A 142 -5.67 -3.95 -18.66
N ARG A 143 -5.96 -2.73 -19.12
CA ARG A 143 -5.00 -1.63 -19.18
C ARG A 143 -5.19 -0.71 -17.99
N LEU A 144 -4.09 -0.34 -17.35
CA LEU A 144 -4.12 0.64 -16.26
C LEU A 144 -4.69 1.98 -16.76
N GLN A 145 -5.50 2.57 -15.89
CA GLN A 145 -6.07 3.90 -16.06
C GLN A 145 -5.37 4.84 -15.09
N ASN A 146 -5.34 6.12 -15.46
CA ASN A 146 -4.85 7.17 -14.58
C ASN A 146 -5.60 7.12 -13.24
N LEU A 147 -4.86 7.12 -12.12
CA LEU A 147 -5.37 7.10 -10.75
C LEU A 147 -6.26 8.33 -10.42
N THR A 148 -6.14 9.41 -11.21
CA THR A 148 -6.97 10.61 -11.14
C THR A 148 -8.11 10.63 -12.15
N ASN A 149 -8.44 9.51 -12.79
CA ASN A 149 -9.56 9.42 -13.71
C ASN A 149 -10.87 9.75 -12.98
N VAL A 150 -11.54 10.83 -13.40
CA VAL A 150 -12.73 11.36 -12.72
C VAL A 150 -13.87 10.35 -12.68
N GLU A 151 -14.13 9.64 -13.78
CA GLU A 151 -15.19 8.62 -13.84
C GLU A 151 -14.88 7.45 -12.90
N GLY A 152 -13.63 6.99 -12.89
CA GLY A 152 -13.15 5.96 -11.97
C GLY A 152 -13.31 6.36 -10.50
N LEU A 153 -12.94 7.59 -10.15
CA LEU A 153 -13.11 8.13 -8.79
C LEU A 153 -14.60 8.27 -8.41
N GLN A 154 -15.46 8.67 -9.34
CA GLN A 154 -16.91 8.71 -9.10
C GLN A 154 -17.49 7.32 -8.82
N ARG A 155 -17.06 6.29 -9.58
CA ARG A 155 -17.44 4.89 -9.36
C ARG A 155 -16.99 4.40 -7.99
N ILE A 156 -15.72 4.62 -7.63
CA ILE A 156 -15.18 4.29 -6.30
C ILE A 156 -15.99 5.00 -5.21
N GLY A 157 -16.27 6.30 -5.35
CA GLY A 157 -17.10 7.03 -4.39
C GLY A 157 -18.51 6.44 -4.22
N GLY A 158 -19.13 5.98 -5.31
CA GLY A 158 -20.41 5.26 -5.27
C GLY A 158 -20.33 3.94 -4.49
N VAL A 159 -19.25 3.18 -4.70
CA VAL A 159 -18.99 1.92 -3.98
C VAL A 159 -18.78 2.17 -2.48
N ILE A 160 -17.99 3.19 -2.12
CA ILE A 160 -17.72 3.55 -0.71
C ILE A 160 -19.01 3.97 0.00
N ARG A 161 -19.84 4.81 -0.64
CA ARG A 161 -21.16 5.18 -0.08
C ARG A 161 -22.02 3.95 0.18
N LYS A 162 -22.10 3.03 -0.78
CA LYS A 162 -22.85 1.78 -0.62
C LYS A 162 -22.26 0.91 0.51
N TYR A 163 -20.93 0.83 0.61
CA TYR A 163 -20.26 0.11 1.69
C TYR A 163 -20.62 0.68 3.07
N ASN A 164 -20.54 2.01 3.23
CA ASN A 164 -20.88 2.68 4.49
C ASN A 164 -22.35 2.48 4.90
N VAL A 165 -23.28 2.39 3.95
CA VAL A 165 -24.70 2.11 4.25
C VAL A 165 -24.92 0.67 4.71
N LEU A 166 -24.20 -0.29 4.12
CA LEU A 166 -24.48 -1.72 4.31
C LEU A 166 -23.62 -2.38 5.40
N ASN A 167 -22.39 -1.91 5.62
CA ASN A 167 -21.38 -2.62 6.40
C ASN A 167 -20.78 -1.79 7.55
N ALA A 168 -20.85 -0.45 7.52
CA ALA A 168 -20.30 0.34 8.61
C ALA A 168 -21.18 0.21 9.86
N THR A 169 -20.55 -0.14 10.98
CA THR A 169 -21.26 -0.39 12.26
C THR A 169 -21.13 0.75 13.25
N GLU A 170 -19.94 1.37 13.34
CA GLU A 170 -19.62 2.37 14.36
C GLU A 170 -19.24 3.69 13.73
N HIS A 171 -18.25 3.68 12.84
CA HIS A 171 -17.76 4.86 12.13
C HIS A 171 -17.84 4.71 10.63
N TYR A 172 -17.96 5.84 9.93
CA TYR A 172 -17.83 5.88 8.48
C TYR A 172 -16.38 5.69 8.03
N PHE A 173 -16.24 5.12 6.83
CA PHE A 173 -14.98 4.96 6.12
C PHE A 173 -14.90 5.95 4.96
N VAL A 174 -13.70 6.46 4.70
CA VAL A 174 -13.41 7.34 3.56
C VAL A 174 -12.30 6.79 2.70
N LEU A 175 -12.25 7.21 1.43
CA LEU A 175 -11.17 6.85 0.52
C LEU A 175 -9.83 7.36 1.08
N SER A 176 -8.87 6.45 1.24
CA SER A 176 -7.50 6.78 1.65
C SER A 176 -6.53 6.74 0.49
N ASP A 177 -6.62 5.71 -0.35
CA ASP A 177 -5.77 5.58 -1.54
C ASP A 177 -6.49 4.82 -2.67
N VAL A 178 -6.12 5.12 -3.91
CA VAL A 178 -6.52 4.33 -5.09
C VAL A 178 -5.28 3.59 -5.55
N GLY A 179 -5.22 2.29 -5.27
CA GLY A 179 -4.06 1.47 -5.63
C GLY A 179 -3.93 1.31 -7.15
N ARG A 180 -4.97 0.80 -7.80
CA ARG A 180 -4.99 0.57 -9.26
C ARG A 180 -6.39 0.79 -9.82
N MET A 181 -6.47 1.35 -11.03
CA MET A 181 -7.67 1.31 -11.86
C MET A 181 -7.31 0.69 -13.20
N SER A 182 -8.16 -0.18 -13.72
CA SER A 182 -7.98 -0.77 -15.04
C SER A 182 -9.29 -0.92 -15.80
N ALA A 183 -9.18 -0.92 -17.12
CA ALA A 183 -10.29 -1.15 -18.02
C ALA A 183 -9.90 -2.20 -19.07
N SER A 184 -10.81 -3.12 -19.35
CA SER A 184 -10.72 -4.08 -20.45
C SER A 184 -12.06 -4.20 -21.17
N TYR A 185 -12.03 -4.73 -22.39
CA TYR A 185 -13.22 -5.14 -23.11
C TYR A 185 -13.37 -6.66 -23.03
N ILE A 186 -14.53 -7.15 -22.61
CA ILE A 186 -14.83 -8.58 -22.57
C ILE A 186 -15.89 -8.87 -23.64
N MET A 187 -15.52 -9.65 -24.65
CA MET A 187 -16.42 -10.07 -25.73
C MET A 187 -17.73 -10.66 -25.16
N GLY A 188 -18.87 -10.13 -25.60
CA GLY A 188 -20.20 -10.56 -25.14
C GLY A 188 -20.64 -10.03 -23.76
N VAL A 189 -19.81 -9.23 -23.08
CA VAL A 189 -20.17 -8.54 -21.82
C VAL A 189 -20.09 -7.02 -22.00
N GLY A 190 -19.04 -6.52 -22.66
CA GLY A 190 -18.77 -5.09 -22.82
C GLY A 190 -17.57 -4.63 -22.01
N MET A 191 -17.51 -3.33 -21.73
CA MET A 191 -16.44 -2.74 -20.92
C MET A 191 -16.48 -3.25 -19.49
N ASN A 192 -15.34 -3.68 -18.97
CA ASN A 192 -15.14 -4.11 -17.60
C ASN A 192 -14.13 -3.19 -16.92
N TYR A 193 -14.55 -2.58 -15.82
CA TYR A 193 -13.75 -1.69 -15.01
C TYR A 193 -13.38 -2.39 -13.70
N VAL A 194 -12.11 -2.39 -13.35
CA VAL A 194 -11.62 -2.93 -12.08
C VAL A 194 -10.92 -1.82 -11.31
N ALA A 195 -11.32 -1.63 -10.06
CA ALA A 195 -10.70 -0.67 -9.15
C ALA A 195 -10.25 -1.39 -7.87
N GLU A 196 -9.00 -1.14 -7.49
CA GLU A 196 -8.40 -1.58 -6.23
C GLU A 196 -8.11 -0.32 -5.40
N PHE A 197 -8.72 -0.20 -4.23
CA PHE A 197 -8.67 1.03 -3.42
C PHE A 197 -8.72 0.71 -1.93
N ALA A 198 -8.10 1.59 -1.13
CA ALA A 198 -8.07 1.52 0.31
C ALA A 198 -9.03 2.54 0.92
N MET A 199 -9.66 2.15 2.02
CA MET A 199 -10.48 3.00 2.87
C MET A 199 -9.90 3.03 4.28
N VAL A 200 -10.09 4.15 4.96
CA VAL A 200 -9.66 4.35 6.34
C VAL A 200 -10.84 4.77 7.21
N GLU A 201 -10.88 4.26 8.43
CA GLU A 201 -11.86 4.62 9.43
C GLU A 201 -11.74 6.10 9.83
N THR A 202 -12.87 6.73 10.12
CA THR A 202 -12.96 8.13 10.53
C THR A 202 -13.51 8.29 11.94
N HIS A 203 -13.50 9.51 12.45
CA HIS A 203 -14.14 9.84 13.73
C HIS A 203 -15.67 10.02 13.63
N CYS A 204 -16.25 9.99 12.42
CA CYS A 204 -17.67 10.26 12.24
C CYS A 204 -18.49 9.01 12.57
N PRO A 205 -19.41 9.07 13.56
CA PRO A 205 -20.26 7.94 13.86
C PRO A 205 -21.31 7.72 12.77
N VAL A 206 -21.67 6.47 12.55
CA VAL A 206 -22.77 6.08 11.66
C VAL A 206 -24.07 6.72 12.14
N GLY A 207 -24.81 7.35 11.22
CA GLY A 207 -26.05 8.09 11.52
C GLY A 207 -25.83 9.57 11.86
N SER A 208 -24.58 10.04 11.89
CA SER A 208 -24.30 11.47 11.98
C SER A 208 -24.81 12.23 10.75
N ARG A 209 -25.02 13.54 10.89
CA ARG A 209 -25.45 14.43 9.79
C ARG A 209 -24.30 14.86 8.88
N ILE A 210 -23.07 14.45 9.20
CA ILE A 210 -21.87 14.79 8.44
C ILE A 210 -21.81 13.87 7.23
N ALA A 211 -21.64 14.43 6.04
CA ALA A 211 -21.39 13.63 4.86
C ALA A 211 -20.09 12.82 5.06
N PRO A 212 -20.07 11.50 4.82
CA PRO A 212 -18.88 10.68 5.03
C PRO A 212 -17.62 11.27 4.39
N GLU A 213 -17.73 11.85 3.20
CA GLU A 213 -16.62 12.46 2.47
C GLU A 213 -16.01 13.69 3.17
N ALA A 214 -16.74 14.33 4.10
CA ALA A 214 -16.24 15.45 4.89
C ALA A 214 -15.51 15.01 6.18
N CYS A 215 -15.63 13.74 6.55
CA CYS A 215 -15.07 13.18 7.77
C CYS A 215 -13.55 13.13 7.74
N THR A 216 -12.94 13.30 8.91
CA THR A 216 -11.48 13.23 9.05
C THR A 216 -11.07 11.82 9.47
N PRO A 217 -10.11 11.19 8.78
CA PRO A 217 -9.54 9.90 9.17
C PRO A 217 -9.03 9.90 10.61
N LEU A 218 -9.13 8.73 11.28
CA LEU A 218 -8.39 8.45 12.50
C LEU A 218 -6.89 8.30 12.18
N CYS A 219 -6.05 8.27 13.21
CA CYS A 219 -4.62 8.08 13.00
C CYS A 219 -4.27 6.69 12.46
N PRO A 220 -3.23 6.56 11.61
CA PRO A 220 -2.91 5.29 10.95
C PRO A 220 -2.78 4.08 11.88
N ASP A 221 -2.22 4.27 13.08
CA ASP A 221 -2.07 3.20 14.07
C ASP A 221 -3.40 2.84 14.76
N ARG A 222 -4.32 3.79 14.86
CA ARG A 222 -5.61 3.67 15.56
C ARG A 222 -6.80 3.38 14.63
N ALA A 223 -6.64 3.57 13.33
CA ALA A 223 -7.70 3.38 12.34
C ALA A 223 -7.77 1.92 11.86
N ARG A 224 -8.98 1.40 11.69
CA ARG A 224 -9.17 0.24 10.81
C ARG A 224 -8.96 0.67 9.35
N HIS A 225 -8.32 -0.20 8.60
CA HIS A 225 -8.14 -0.04 7.17
C HIS A 225 -8.91 -1.12 6.43
N ILE A 226 -9.42 -0.80 5.24
CA ILE A 226 -10.12 -1.76 4.40
C ILE A 226 -9.58 -1.64 3.00
N PHE A 227 -9.10 -2.74 2.43
CA PHE A 227 -8.70 -2.77 1.04
C PHE A 227 -9.75 -3.51 0.22
N CYS A 228 -10.25 -2.87 -0.83
CA CYS A 228 -11.33 -3.38 -1.66
C CYS A 228 -10.90 -3.51 -3.11
N ARG A 229 -11.41 -4.56 -3.76
CA ARG A 229 -11.38 -4.77 -5.21
C ARG A 229 -12.81 -4.80 -5.73
N ASN A 230 -13.16 -3.81 -6.54
CA ASN A 230 -14.43 -3.74 -7.25
C ASN A 230 -14.23 -4.11 -8.73
N SER A 231 -15.11 -4.95 -9.27
CA SER A 231 -15.22 -5.23 -10.69
C SER A 231 -16.63 -4.88 -11.15
N GLU A 232 -16.74 -3.97 -12.10
CA GLU A 232 -18.00 -3.46 -12.63
C GLU A 232 -18.05 -3.61 -14.15
N ASN A 233 -19.15 -4.15 -14.65
CA ASN A 233 -19.45 -4.28 -16.08
C ASN A 233 -20.97 -4.17 -16.30
N PRO A 234 -21.47 -4.18 -17.55
CA PRO A 234 -22.91 -4.04 -17.83
C PRO A 234 -23.82 -5.09 -17.18
N ARG A 235 -23.28 -6.24 -16.73
CA ARG A 235 -24.05 -7.27 -16.02
C ARG A 235 -24.10 -7.07 -14.50
N GLY A 236 -23.34 -6.12 -13.96
CA GLY A 236 -23.36 -5.76 -12.54
C GLY A 236 -21.98 -5.47 -11.96
N SER A 237 -21.96 -5.24 -10.65
CA SER A 237 -20.76 -4.96 -9.85
C SER A 237 -20.54 -6.05 -8.80
N ARG A 238 -19.28 -6.43 -8.61
CA ARG A 238 -18.81 -7.35 -7.57
C ARG A 238 -17.75 -6.65 -6.74
N LEU A 239 -17.97 -6.62 -5.42
CA LEU A 239 -17.07 -6.03 -4.45
C LEU A 239 -16.50 -7.11 -3.53
N TYR A 240 -15.19 -7.18 -3.43
CA TYR A 240 -14.48 -7.97 -2.43
C TYR A 240 -13.64 -7.03 -1.57
N CYS A 241 -13.70 -7.16 -0.26
CA CYS A 241 -12.97 -6.30 0.67
C CYS A 241 -12.32 -7.11 1.78
N GLU A 242 -11.10 -6.72 2.15
CA GLU A 242 -10.35 -7.24 3.29
C GLU A 242 -10.24 -6.15 4.34
N THR A 243 -10.51 -6.48 5.59
CA THR A 243 -10.43 -5.54 6.72
C THR A 243 -9.17 -5.81 7.53
N TYR A 244 -8.43 -4.74 7.81
CA TYR A 244 -7.24 -4.73 8.63
C TYR A 244 -7.54 -3.99 9.94
N PRO A 245 -7.38 -4.66 11.10
CA PRO A 245 -7.65 -4.03 12.39
C PRO A 245 -6.64 -2.93 12.70
N ALA A 246 -7.02 -1.99 13.56
CA ALA A 246 -6.09 -1.02 14.13
C ALA A 246 -4.93 -1.75 14.85
N VAL A 247 -3.72 -1.22 14.67
CA VAL A 247 -2.51 -1.73 15.33
C VAL A 247 -2.59 -1.40 16.82
N ASN A 248 -2.98 -0.17 17.13
CA ASN A 248 -3.20 0.34 18.46
C ASN A 248 -4.69 0.25 18.80
N LYS A 249 -5.04 -0.74 19.64
CA LYS A 249 -6.40 -0.99 20.10
C LYS A 249 -6.70 -0.36 21.46
N VAL A 250 -5.84 0.53 21.95
CA VAL A 250 -6.03 1.16 23.26
C VAL A 250 -7.14 2.20 23.13
N ASP A 251 -8.26 1.93 23.80
CA ASP A 251 -9.38 2.86 23.91
C ASP A 251 -8.92 4.14 24.63
N LEU A 252 -9.40 5.28 24.13
CA LEU A 252 -9.22 6.54 24.84
C LEU A 252 -10.11 6.54 26.08
N GLN A 253 -9.57 7.04 27.18
CA GLN A 253 -10.35 7.30 28.37
C GLN A 253 -11.48 8.30 28.06
N PRO A 254 -12.64 8.19 28.72
CA PRO A 254 -13.75 9.13 28.52
C PRO A 254 -13.30 10.58 28.66
N GLY A 255 -13.56 11.40 27.64
CA GLY A 255 -13.20 12.83 27.61
C GLY A 255 -11.84 13.16 26.97
N MET A 256 -11.04 12.16 26.60
CA MET A 256 -9.85 12.39 25.78
C MET A 256 -10.20 12.59 24.31
N ILE A 257 -9.50 13.52 23.65
CA ILE A 257 -9.68 13.84 22.23
C ILE A 257 -8.77 12.91 21.41
N GLU A 258 -9.27 12.43 20.27
CA GLU A 258 -8.47 11.67 19.33
C GLU A 258 -7.23 12.48 18.89
N PRO A 259 -6.02 11.90 18.91
CA PRO A 259 -4.82 12.63 18.56
C PRO A 259 -4.89 13.14 17.12
N THR A 260 -4.37 14.35 16.91
CA THR A 260 -4.13 14.85 15.55
C THR A 260 -2.73 14.41 15.12
N CYS A 261 -2.65 13.31 14.38
CA CYS A 261 -1.45 12.96 13.63
C CYS A 261 -1.22 13.98 12.52
N HIS A 262 0.03 14.09 12.02
CA HIS A 262 0.26 14.78 10.74
C HIS A 262 -0.70 14.19 9.72
N GLN A 263 -1.62 15.03 9.26
CA GLN A 263 -2.80 14.60 8.51
C GLN A 263 -2.34 13.62 7.42
N LEU A 264 -2.88 12.39 7.43
CA LEU A 264 -3.06 11.68 6.17
C LEU A 264 -3.81 12.68 5.31
N PRO A 265 -3.22 13.19 4.21
CA PRO A 265 -3.92 14.14 3.38
C PRO A 265 -5.27 13.52 3.05
N ARG A 266 -6.37 14.31 3.15
CA ARG A 266 -7.58 13.97 2.39
C ARG A 266 -7.11 13.53 1.02
N PHE A 267 -7.50 12.33 0.56
CA PHE A 267 -6.97 11.71 -0.65
C PHE A 267 -6.66 12.78 -1.70
N ASN A 268 -5.37 13.08 -1.84
CA ASN A 268 -4.88 14.05 -2.80
C ASN A 268 -3.89 13.31 -3.69
N PRO A 269 -4.37 12.80 -4.84
CA PRO A 269 -3.52 12.02 -5.73
C PRO A 269 -2.37 12.85 -6.32
N ALA A 270 -2.36 14.17 -6.16
CA ALA A 270 -1.27 15.04 -6.60
C ALA A 270 -0.10 15.17 -5.61
N VAL A 271 -0.23 14.68 -4.36
CA VAL A 271 0.72 14.99 -3.26
C VAL A 271 1.56 13.78 -2.81
N GLN A 272 1.34 12.59 -3.38
CA GLN A 272 1.92 11.37 -2.80
C GLN A 272 3.47 11.33 -2.88
N CYS A 273 4.09 11.73 -4.00
CA CYS A 273 5.53 12.04 -4.06
C CYS A 273 5.80 13.20 -5.04
N THR A 274 6.64 14.17 -4.68
CA THR A 274 6.95 15.35 -5.52
C THR A 274 8.07 15.13 -6.54
N GLU A 275 8.62 13.92 -6.64
CA GLU A 275 9.83 13.62 -7.40
C GLU A 275 9.60 12.51 -8.44
N GLY A 276 9.89 12.81 -9.72
CA GLY A 276 9.94 11.84 -10.83
C GLY A 276 8.97 12.12 -11.98
N PRO A 277 9.18 11.53 -13.17
CA PRO A 277 8.19 11.57 -14.24
C PRO A 277 6.92 10.87 -13.75
N ALA A 278 5.84 11.62 -13.58
CA ALA A 278 4.59 11.12 -13.05
C ALA A 278 3.92 10.16 -14.05
N LEU A 279 4.20 8.86 -13.91
CA LEU A 279 3.30 7.84 -14.43
C LEU A 279 2.01 7.95 -13.62
N LYS A 280 0.96 8.46 -14.26
CA LYS A 280 -0.27 8.84 -13.56
C LYS A 280 -1.13 7.63 -13.18
N ASP A 281 -0.77 6.45 -13.65
CA ASP A 281 -1.52 5.21 -13.56
C ASP A 281 -0.86 4.16 -12.64
N ILE A 282 0.30 4.47 -12.06
CA ILE A 282 0.97 3.66 -11.03
C ILE A 282 1.49 4.55 -9.90
N HIS A 283 1.78 3.94 -8.74
CA HIS A 283 2.35 4.64 -7.60
C HIS A 283 3.88 4.70 -7.68
N PRO A 284 4.52 5.86 -7.47
CA PRO A 284 5.96 5.96 -7.29
C PRO A 284 6.41 5.43 -5.91
N ILE A 285 7.70 5.14 -5.76
CA ILE A 285 8.33 4.99 -4.44
C ILE A 285 8.93 6.34 -4.04
N CYS A 286 8.43 6.96 -2.98
CA CYS A 286 8.96 8.25 -2.53
C CYS A 286 10.42 8.16 -2.09
N SER A 287 11.21 9.19 -2.42
CA SER A 287 12.57 9.35 -1.93
C SER A 287 12.62 9.47 -0.40
N TRP A 288 13.75 9.03 0.19
CA TRP A 288 14.08 9.25 1.60
C TRP A 288 15.39 10.02 1.74
N PRO A 289 15.47 11.00 2.66
CA PRO A 289 14.35 11.57 3.43
C PRO A 289 13.34 12.28 2.51
N ARG A 290 12.06 12.35 2.93
CA ARG A 290 11.05 13.08 2.15
C ARG A 290 11.48 14.54 2.03
N GLN A 291 11.56 15.07 0.80
CA GLN A 291 11.76 16.51 0.63
C GLN A 291 10.53 17.26 1.17
N PRO A 292 10.71 18.42 1.81
CA PRO A 292 9.58 19.24 2.22
C PRO A 292 8.76 19.63 0.99
N LEU A 293 7.43 19.49 1.08
CA LEU A 293 6.51 19.96 0.05
C LEU A 293 6.83 21.44 -0.22
N ARG A 294 7.24 21.78 -1.44
CA ARG A 294 7.38 23.19 -1.83
C ARG A 294 5.99 23.82 -1.79
N SER A 295 5.77 24.68 -0.80
CA SER A 295 4.57 25.52 -0.64
C SER A 295 4.39 26.48 -1.81
#